data_AF-A0A7K2YGL5-F1
#
_entry.id   AF-A0A7K2YGL5-F1
#
_cell.length_a   1.000
_cell.length_b   1.000
_cell.length_c   1.000
_cell.angle_alpha   90.00
_cell.angle_beta   90.00
_cell.angle_gamma   90.00
#
_symmetry.space_group_name_H-M   'P 1'
#
loop_
_entity.id
_entity.type
_entity.pdbx_description
1 polymer ?
#
loop_
_entity_poly.entity_id
_entity_poly.type
_entity_poly.pdbx_seq_one_letter_code
_entity_poly.pdbx_strand_id
1 'polypeptide(L)'
;MLPDDPQYFRALVQGDHIVAKAPGDAVGPAARIARCIGPTIKITEIVVAHDGGAEALGCAELFARAAVHAGFATRQGHLWHKPVVYDVGAGSVDYALFCARTLDATLAVFTQRADGHVELRLYEPNGKAITEDNGLAAVRDRLASGRTPQPVNSAHVGERVVRHDLHVPHRHHTGQPPTLP
;
A
#
# COMPACT_ATOMS: atom_id res chain seq x y z
N MET A 1 -8.42 12.53 -16.95
CA MET A 1 -8.33 11.29 -17.73
C MET A 1 -6.88 10.86 -17.63
N LEU A 2 -6.60 9.71 -17.01
CA LEU A 2 -5.20 9.23 -16.91
C LEU A 2 -4.72 8.86 -18.30
N PRO A 3 -3.43 9.07 -18.61
CA PRO A 3 -2.89 8.56 -19.85
C PRO A 3 -3.00 7.02 -19.83
N ASP A 4 -3.72 6.43 -20.78
CA ASP A 4 -3.66 4.99 -21.07
C ASP A 4 -2.39 4.65 -21.86
N ASP A 5 -1.29 5.36 -21.57
CA ASP A 5 0.00 5.19 -22.21
C ASP A 5 0.81 4.11 -21.47
N PRO A 6 1.14 2.98 -22.13
CA PRO A 6 1.98 1.95 -21.55
C PRO A 6 3.35 2.46 -21.08
N GLN A 7 3.91 3.50 -21.70
CA GLN A 7 5.20 4.07 -21.29
C GLN A 7 5.09 4.81 -19.96
N TYR A 8 3.97 5.50 -19.72
CA TYR A 8 3.69 6.13 -18.42
C TYR A 8 3.69 5.08 -17.30
N PHE A 9 2.95 3.97 -17.47
CA PHE A 9 2.87 2.93 -16.45
C PHE A 9 4.20 2.20 -16.22
N ARG A 10 5.02 2.05 -17.26
CA ARG A 10 6.37 1.48 -17.12
C ARG A 10 7.27 2.36 -16.27
N ALA A 11 7.15 3.69 -16.38
CA ALA A 11 7.95 4.64 -15.64
C ALA A 11 7.53 4.81 -14.16
N LEU A 12 6.34 4.32 -13.79
CA LEU A 12 5.86 4.39 -12.40
C LEU A 12 6.62 3.42 -11.48
N VAL A 13 6.92 2.21 -11.94
CA VAL A 13 7.64 1.22 -11.14
C VAL A 13 9.13 1.44 -11.35
N GLN A 14 9.85 1.76 -10.28
CA GLN A 14 11.28 2.07 -10.29
C GLN A 14 11.98 1.27 -9.20
N GLY A 15 12.57 0.12 -9.58
CA GLY A 15 13.35 -0.70 -8.66
C GLY A 15 12.52 -1.29 -7.52
N ASP A 16 12.49 -0.62 -6.37
CA ASP A 16 11.82 -1.05 -5.13
C ASP A 16 10.61 -0.19 -4.74
N HIS A 17 10.26 0.80 -5.53
CA HIS A 17 9.17 1.72 -5.22
C HIS A 17 8.38 2.12 -6.47
N ILE A 18 7.23 2.73 -6.21
CA ILE A 18 6.36 3.25 -7.25
C ILE A 18 6.30 4.77 -7.12
N VAL A 19 6.74 5.48 -8.15
CA VAL A 19 6.76 6.94 -8.23
C VAL A 19 5.54 7.43 -8.99
N ALA A 20 4.68 8.21 -8.34
CA ALA A 20 3.60 8.92 -9.00
C ALA A 20 3.80 10.43 -8.89
N LYS A 21 3.80 11.13 -10.04
CA LYS A 21 3.95 12.60 -10.07
C LYS A 21 2.69 13.26 -9.51
N ALA A 22 2.83 14.19 -8.56
CA ALA A 22 1.81 15.16 -8.13
C ALA A 22 0.41 14.61 -7.69
N PRO A 23 -0.34 15.33 -6.83
CA PRO A 23 -1.58 14.81 -6.24
C PRO A 23 -2.71 14.51 -7.24
N GLY A 24 -2.71 15.13 -8.42
CA GLY A 24 -3.72 14.86 -9.46
C GLY A 24 -3.44 13.61 -10.31
N ASP A 25 -2.16 13.28 -10.50
CA ASP A 25 -1.74 12.14 -11.31
C ASP A 25 -1.64 10.87 -10.45
N ALA A 26 -1.25 10.97 -9.17
CA ALA A 26 -1.12 9.84 -8.23
C ALA A 26 -2.42 9.07 -7.95
N VAL A 27 -3.56 9.72 -8.17
CA VAL A 27 -4.90 9.16 -7.93
C VAL A 27 -5.16 7.90 -8.76
N GLY A 28 -4.69 7.91 -10.01
CA GLY A 28 -4.88 6.82 -10.96
C GLY A 28 -3.98 5.61 -10.77
N PRO A 29 -2.65 5.82 -10.74
CA PRO A 29 -1.65 4.82 -10.42
C PRO A 29 -1.99 4.06 -9.16
N ALA A 30 -2.22 4.73 -8.03
CA ALA A 30 -2.45 4.06 -6.75
C ALA A 30 -3.61 3.07 -6.82
N ALA A 31 -4.72 3.47 -7.46
CA ALA A 31 -5.88 2.61 -7.64
C ALA A 31 -5.63 1.44 -8.60
N ARG A 32 -4.95 1.66 -9.73
CA ARG A 32 -4.62 0.59 -10.69
C ARG A 32 -3.60 -0.39 -10.10
N ILE A 33 -2.60 0.12 -9.38
CA ILE A 33 -1.58 -0.65 -8.68
C ILE A 33 -2.24 -1.56 -7.63
N ALA A 34 -3.10 -1.02 -6.76
CA ALA A 34 -3.80 -1.79 -5.75
C ALA A 34 -4.57 -2.99 -6.34
N ARG A 35 -5.20 -2.80 -7.52
CA ARG A 35 -5.91 -3.87 -8.24
C ARG A 35 -4.97 -4.89 -8.89
N CYS A 36 -3.80 -4.46 -9.35
CA CYS A 36 -2.82 -5.34 -9.97
C CYS A 36 -2.01 -6.14 -8.94
N ILE A 37 -1.87 -5.66 -7.71
CA ILE A 37 -1.07 -6.30 -6.67
C ILE A 37 -1.64 -7.67 -6.27
N GLY A 38 -2.93 -7.76 -5.95
CA GLY A 38 -3.55 -8.98 -5.45
C GLY A 38 -3.37 -10.25 -6.29
N PRO A 39 -3.57 -10.21 -7.61
CA PRO A 39 -3.34 -11.37 -8.46
C PRO A 39 -1.87 -11.57 -8.86
N THR A 40 -0.93 -10.75 -8.35
CA THR A 40 0.51 -10.80 -8.67
C THR A 40 1.34 -11.23 -7.46
N ILE A 41 0.98 -10.74 -6.28
CA ILE A 41 1.65 -10.97 -5.00
C ILE A 41 0.62 -11.66 -4.11
N LYS A 42 1.01 -12.74 -3.44
CA LYS A 42 0.10 -13.48 -2.55
C LYS A 42 -0.21 -12.62 -1.33
N ILE A 43 -1.43 -12.09 -1.28
CA ILE A 43 -1.87 -11.16 -0.24
C ILE A 43 -3.23 -11.58 0.27
N THR A 44 -3.39 -11.52 1.58
CA THR A 44 -4.65 -11.77 2.29
C THR A 44 -5.11 -10.51 3.00
N GLU A 45 -4.20 -9.88 3.76
CA GLU A 45 -4.43 -8.62 4.47
C GLU A 45 -3.30 -7.62 4.17
N ILE A 46 -3.67 -6.33 4.17
CA ILE A 46 -2.80 -5.21 3.84
C ILE A 46 -2.84 -4.19 4.96
N VAL A 47 -1.68 -3.71 5.40
CA VAL A 47 -1.56 -2.47 6.19
C VAL A 47 -1.21 -1.32 5.26
N VAL A 48 -1.87 -0.19 5.42
CA VAL A 48 -1.59 1.06 4.70
C VAL A 48 -1.27 2.16 5.70
N ALA A 49 -0.12 2.80 5.53
CA ALA A 49 0.37 3.93 6.31
C ALA A 49 0.89 5.03 5.39
N HIS A 50 1.02 6.25 5.92
CA HIS A 50 1.58 7.39 5.19
C HIS A 50 2.47 8.26 6.08
N ASP A 51 3.29 9.12 5.50
CA ASP A 51 4.23 10.01 6.21
C ASP A 51 3.58 11.24 6.90
N GLY A 52 2.25 11.36 6.85
CA GLY A 52 1.50 12.52 7.35
C GLY A 52 1.33 13.66 6.35
N GLY A 53 2.01 13.64 5.20
CA GLY A 53 1.84 14.61 4.12
C GLY A 53 0.48 14.48 3.43
N ALA A 54 -0.12 15.59 3.01
CA ALA A 54 -1.46 15.61 2.40
C ALA A 54 -1.52 14.78 1.10
N GLU A 55 -0.48 14.84 0.26
CA GLU A 55 -0.45 14.05 -0.97
C GLU A 55 -0.23 12.55 -0.71
N ALA A 56 0.60 12.22 0.28
CA ALA A 56 0.82 10.84 0.68
C ALA A 56 -0.46 10.22 1.29
N LEU A 57 -1.19 10.99 2.10
CA LEU A 57 -2.51 10.61 2.62
C LEU A 57 -3.49 10.34 1.48
N GLY A 58 -3.63 11.26 0.53
CA GLY A 58 -4.54 11.06 -0.61
C GLY A 58 -4.19 9.81 -1.43
N CYS A 59 -2.89 9.55 -1.63
CA CYS A 59 -2.42 8.32 -2.27
C CYS A 59 -2.78 7.06 -1.47
N ALA A 60 -2.54 7.07 -0.15
CA ALA A 60 -2.87 5.97 0.76
C ALA A 60 -4.38 5.67 0.77
N GLU A 61 -5.23 6.70 0.86
CA GLU A 61 -6.69 6.54 0.85
C GLU A 61 -7.20 5.90 -0.43
N LEU A 62 -6.65 6.31 -1.57
CA LEU A 62 -7.04 5.79 -2.88
C LEU A 62 -6.55 4.37 -3.10
N PHE A 63 -5.31 4.09 -2.67
CA PHE A 63 -4.79 2.74 -2.65
C PHE A 63 -5.68 1.83 -1.80
N ALA A 64 -5.96 2.23 -0.55
CA ALA A 64 -6.76 1.44 0.38
C ALA A 64 -8.17 1.18 -0.15
N ARG A 65 -8.82 2.22 -0.69
CA ARG A 65 -10.13 2.10 -1.33
C ARG A 65 -10.08 1.16 -2.54
N ALA A 66 -9.08 1.27 -3.40
CA ALA A 66 -9.00 0.40 -4.56
C ALA A 66 -8.65 -1.05 -4.19
N ALA A 67 -7.84 -1.26 -3.16
CA ALA A 67 -7.45 -2.57 -2.65
C ALA A 67 -8.66 -3.34 -2.13
N VAL A 68 -9.60 -2.71 -1.42
CA VAL A 68 -10.83 -3.40 -1.00
C VAL A 68 -11.71 -3.85 -2.17
N HIS A 69 -11.58 -3.19 -3.32
CA HIS A 69 -12.27 -3.55 -4.56
C HIS A 69 -11.47 -4.46 -5.49
N ALA A 70 -10.26 -4.88 -5.12
CA ALA A 70 -9.39 -5.65 -6.02
C ALA A 70 -9.79 -7.13 -6.14
N GLY A 71 -10.30 -7.74 -5.06
CA GLY A 71 -10.54 -9.18 -4.96
C GLY A 71 -9.23 -9.99 -5.09
N PHE A 72 -8.81 -10.67 -4.03
CA PHE A 72 -7.54 -11.41 -4.08
C PHE A 72 -7.79 -12.87 -4.45
N ALA A 73 -7.21 -13.30 -5.57
CA ALA A 73 -7.31 -14.68 -6.03
C ALA A 73 -6.38 -15.57 -5.20
N THR A 74 -6.92 -16.62 -4.58
CA THR A 74 -6.12 -17.64 -3.90
C THR A 74 -5.60 -18.70 -4.88
N ARG A 75 -4.57 -19.44 -4.47
CA ARG A 75 -3.81 -20.44 -5.26
C ARG A 75 -4.65 -21.55 -5.91
N GLN A 76 -5.93 -21.67 -5.55
CA GLN A 76 -6.86 -22.69 -6.04
C GLN A 76 -7.83 -22.19 -7.12
N GLY A 77 -7.56 -21.06 -7.77
CA GLY A 77 -8.23 -20.64 -9.02
C GLY A 77 -9.72 -20.26 -8.91
N HIS A 78 -10.39 -20.58 -7.80
CA HIS A 78 -11.85 -20.43 -7.64
C HIS A 78 -12.30 -19.76 -6.34
N LEU A 79 -11.39 -19.47 -5.41
CA LEU A 79 -11.71 -18.80 -4.14
C LEU A 79 -11.17 -17.38 -4.14
N TRP A 80 -12.08 -16.43 -4.37
CA TRP A 80 -11.85 -15.00 -4.17
C TRP A 80 -11.88 -14.71 -2.67
N HIS A 81 -10.73 -14.35 -2.10
CA HIS A 81 -10.71 -13.86 -0.72
C HIS A 81 -11.04 -12.37 -0.70
N LYS A 82 -11.88 -11.99 0.25
CA LYS A 82 -12.21 -10.59 0.52
C LYS A 82 -11.00 -9.94 1.18
N PRO A 83 -10.34 -8.96 0.55
CA PRO A 83 -9.18 -8.32 1.12
C PRO A 83 -9.56 -7.59 2.42
N VAL A 84 -8.72 -7.69 3.46
CA VAL A 84 -8.81 -6.80 4.62
C VAL A 84 -7.71 -5.77 4.51
N VAL A 85 -8.10 -4.49 4.54
CA VAL A 85 -7.19 -3.36 4.46
C VAL A 85 -7.24 -2.61 5.78
N TYR A 86 -6.15 -2.68 6.54
CA TYR A 86 -5.95 -1.93 7.76
C TYR A 86 -5.34 -0.58 7.43
N ASP A 87 -6.09 0.49 7.63
CA ASP A 87 -5.60 1.85 7.55
C ASP A 87 -5.11 2.28 8.94
N VAL A 88 -3.80 2.46 9.09
CA VAL A 88 -3.16 2.77 10.37
C VAL A 88 -2.77 4.24 10.50
N GLY A 89 -3.07 5.05 9.48
CA GLY A 89 -2.83 6.49 9.47
C GLY A 89 -1.36 6.89 9.31
N ALA A 90 -1.03 8.05 9.87
CA ALA A 90 0.29 8.66 9.75
C ALA A 90 1.34 7.95 10.62
N GLY A 91 2.56 7.80 10.11
CA GLY A 91 3.69 7.22 10.83
C GLY A 91 4.94 7.07 9.96
N SER A 92 5.78 6.10 10.31
CA SER A 92 6.99 5.73 9.56
C SER A 92 6.84 4.36 8.89
N VAL A 93 7.81 3.98 8.05
CA VAL A 93 7.92 2.62 7.52
C VAL A 93 7.97 1.58 8.65
N ASP A 94 8.75 1.84 9.71
CA ASP A 94 8.85 0.94 10.86
C ASP A 94 7.51 0.76 11.58
N TYR A 95 6.71 1.82 11.68
CA TYR A 95 5.36 1.76 12.22
C TYR A 95 4.45 0.90 11.34
N ALA A 96 4.48 1.09 10.02
CA ALA A 96 3.72 0.27 9.08
C ALA A 96 4.07 -1.22 9.19
N LEU A 97 5.37 -1.54 9.30
CA LEU A 97 5.87 -2.90 9.48
C LEU A 97 5.48 -3.49 10.84
N PHE A 98 5.55 -2.69 11.92
CA PHE A 98 5.07 -3.08 13.24
C PHE A 98 3.58 -3.44 13.21
N CYS A 99 2.74 -2.60 12.60
CA CYS A 99 1.32 -2.86 12.44
C CYS A 99 1.08 -4.11 11.59
N ALA A 100 1.83 -4.31 10.50
CA ALA A 100 1.68 -5.49 9.65
C ALA A 100 1.95 -6.78 10.43
N ARG A 101 3.00 -6.83 11.24
CA ARG A 101 3.26 -7.98 12.12
C ARG A 101 2.20 -8.15 13.21
N THR A 102 1.75 -7.04 13.79
CA THR A 102 0.75 -7.06 14.88
C THR A 102 -0.62 -7.56 14.41
N LEU A 103 -0.95 -7.28 13.15
CA LEU A 103 -2.23 -7.62 12.54
C LEU A 103 -2.16 -8.88 11.67
N ASP A 104 -1.02 -9.59 11.69
CA ASP A 104 -0.71 -10.73 10.83
C ASP A 104 -0.94 -10.43 9.33
N ALA A 105 -0.77 -9.17 8.94
CA ALA A 105 -0.99 -8.75 7.56
C ALA A 105 0.18 -9.16 6.67
N THR A 106 -0.13 -9.65 5.48
CA THR A 106 0.86 -10.15 4.52
C THR A 106 1.60 -9.08 3.72
N LEU A 107 1.12 -7.83 3.75
CA LEU A 107 1.71 -6.71 3.03
C LEU A 107 1.61 -5.43 3.85
N ALA A 108 2.71 -4.67 3.92
CA ALA A 108 2.71 -3.28 4.37
C ALA A 108 2.90 -2.35 3.17
N VAL A 109 2.10 -1.30 3.12
CA VAL A 109 2.16 -0.24 2.12
C VAL A 109 2.44 1.07 2.83
N PHE A 110 3.49 1.76 2.39
CA PHE A 110 3.85 3.07 2.90
C PHE A 110 3.86 4.09 1.77
N THR A 111 3.12 5.18 1.94
CA THR A 111 3.17 6.32 1.03
C THR A 111 3.92 7.49 1.65
N GLN A 112 4.78 8.13 0.87
CA GLN A 112 5.53 9.29 1.33
C GLN A 112 5.70 10.31 0.22
N ARG A 113 5.86 11.57 0.59
CA ARG A 113 6.27 12.63 -0.32
C ARG A 113 7.78 12.59 -0.52
N ALA A 114 8.21 12.68 -1.78
CA ALA A 114 9.60 12.84 -2.14
C ALA A 114 9.69 13.84 -3.30
N ASP A 115 10.50 14.90 -3.16
CA ASP A 115 10.87 15.89 -4.19
C ASP A 115 9.91 16.09 -5.39
N GLY A 116 8.67 16.50 -5.09
CA GLY A 116 7.65 16.83 -6.11
C GLY A 116 6.79 15.66 -6.61
N HIS A 117 7.00 14.47 -6.07
CA HIS A 117 6.22 13.26 -6.31
C HIS A 117 5.78 12.58 -5.01
N VAL A 118 4.90 11.59 -5.16
CA VAL A 118 4.53 10.65 -4.09
C VAL A 118 5.13 9.30 -4.43
N GLU A 119 5.81 8.70 -3.47
CA GLU A 119 6.27 7.33 -3.54
C GLU A 119 5.31 6.41 -2.82
N LEU A 120 5.06 5.25 -3.40
CA LEU A 120 4.38 4.14 -2.77
C LEU A 120 5.35 2.97 -2.70
N ARG A 121 5.62 2.50 -1.48
CA ARG A 121 6.54 1.40 -1.20
C ARG A 121 5.78 0.22 -0.63
N LEU A 122 6.18 -0.97 -1.03
CA LEU A 122 5.55 -2.24 -0.64
C LEU A 122 6.57 -3.06 0.13
N TYR A 123 6.15 -3.65 1.25
CA TYR A 123 7.02 -4.45 2.08
C TYR A 123 6.33 -5.74 2.54
N GLU A 124 7.10 -6.81 2.62
CA GLU A 124 6.77 -7.97 3.44
C GLU A 124 6.83 -7.60 4.93
N PRO A 125 6.14 -8.33 5.83
CA PRO A 125 6.09 -7.99 7.27
C PRO A 125 7.44 -8.09 7.99
N ASN A 126 8.37 -8.83 7.39
CA ASN A 126 9.76 -8.95 7.84
C ASN A 126 10.63 -7.71 7.48
N GLY A 127 10.06 -6.72 6.76
CA GLY A 127 10.75 -5.51 6.32
C GLY A 127 11.40 -5.60 4.94
N LYS A 128 11.34 -6.75 4.26
CA LYS A 128 11.86 -6.91 2.90
C LYS A 128 11.00 -6.13 1.92
N ALA A 129 11.61 -5.25 1.15
CA ALA A 129 10.91 -4.53 0.08
C ALA A 129 10.43 -5.49 -1.02
N ILE A 130 9.25 -5.21 -1.57
CA ILE A 130 8.83 -5.79 -2.84
C ILE A 130 9.44 -4.93 -3.94
N THR A 131 10.32 -5.53 -4.72
CA THR A 131 11.07 -4.96 -5.83
C THR A 131 10.59 -5.53 -7.16
N GLU A 132 11.20 -5.09 -8.27
CA GLU A 132 10.95 -5.68 -9.58
C GLU A 132 11.16 -7.20 -9.61
N ASP A 133 12.19 -7.70 -8.93
CA ASP A 133 12.58 -9.11 -8.97
C ASP A 133 11.62 -10.06 -8.25
N ASN A 134 10.83 -9.55 -7.29
CA ASN A 134 9.94 -10.38 -6.47
C ASN A 134 8.46 -9.99 -6.55
N GLY A 135 8.07 -9.07 -7.44
CA GLY A 135 6.65 -8.81 -7.70
C GLY A 135 6.33 -7.56 -8.51
N LEU A 136 7.09 -6.47 -8.35
CA LEU A 136 6.75 -5.20 -8.99
C LEU A 136 6.87 -5.23 -10.51
N ALA A 137 7.76 -6.06 -11.09
CA ALA A 137 7.85 -6.18 -12.55
C ALA A 137 6.56 -6.76 -13.14
N ALA A 138 5.96 -7.75 -12.49
CA ALA A 138 4.71 -8.34 -12.94
C ALA A 138 3.50 -7.38 -12.73
N VAL A 139 3.55 -6.52 -11.71
CA VAL A 139 2.60 -5.40 -11.56
C VAL A 139 2.76 -4.41 -12.72
N ARG A 140 3.98 -3.99 -13.02
CA ARG A 140 4.30 -3.11 -14.16
C ARG A 140 3.77 -3.67 -15.47
N ASP A 141 4.02 -4.95 -15.75
CA ASP A 141 3.61 -5.60 -16.99
C ASP A 141 2.08 -5.66 -17.14
N ARG A 142 1.35 -5.88 -16.04
CA ARG A 142 -0.12 -5.83 -16.05
C ARG A 142 -0.66 -4.43 -16.29
N LEU A 143 -0.07 -3.43 -15.65
CA LEU A 143 -0.42 -2.03 -15.89
C LEU A 143 -0.17 -1.63 -17.35
N ALA A 144 1.02 -1.94 -17.87
CA ALA A 144 1.43 -1.59 -19.24
C ALA A 144 0.63 -2.33 -20.32
N SER A 145 0.13 -3.54 -20.03
CA SER A 145 -0.71 -4.30 -20.95
C SER A 145 -2.21 -3.97 -20.86
N GLY A 146 -2.60 -2.99 -20.03
CA GLY A 146 -4.01 -2.65 -19.82
C GLY A 146 -4.82 -3.73 -19.11
N ARG A 147 -4.16 -4.78 -18.59
CA ARG A 147 -4.79 -5.91 -17.88
C ARG A 147 -5.04 -5.60 -16.40
N THR A 148 -5.40 -4.35 -16.09
CA THR A 148 -5.80 -3.97 -14.74
C THR A 148 -7.15 -4.61 -14.43
N PRO A 149 -7.28 -5.40 -13.35
CA PRO A 149 -8.54 -5.99 -12.98
C PRO A 149 -9.64 -4.93 -12.81
N GLN A 150 -10.84 -5.27 -13.27
CA GLN A 150 -12.03 -4.46 -12.99
C GLN A 150 -12.36 -4.56 -11.49
N PRO A 151 -12.86 -3.49 -10.87
CA PRO A 151 -13.25 -3.53 -9.47
C PRO A 151 -14.38 -4.55 -9.27
N VAL A 152 -14.29 -5.33 -8.20
CA VAL A 152 -15.28 -6.34 -7.88
C VAL A 152 -16.61 -5.71 -7.45
N ASN A 153 -17.72 -6.42 -7.69
CA ASN A 153 -19.04 -6.01 -7.25
C ASN A 153 -19.20 -6.06 -5.73
N SER A 154 -20.26 -5.44 -5.20
CA SER A 154 -20.53 -5.28 -3.76
C SER A 154 -20.51 -6.60 -2.97
N ALA A 155 -20.82 -7.74 -3.58
CA ALA A 155 -20.78 -9.04 -2.91
C ALA A 155 -19.36 -9.52 -2.56
N HIS A 156 -18.35 -9.07 -3.30
CA HIS A 156 -16.95 -9.50 -3.18
C HIS A 156 -16.01 -8.38 -2.72
N VAL A 157 -16.55 -7.19 -2.43
CA VAL A 157 -15.80 -6.10 -1.81
C VAL A 157 -15.30 -6.58 -0.44
N GLY A 158 -14.03 -6.28 -0.18
CA GLY A 158 -13.38 -6.53 1.09
C GLY A 158 -13.74 -5.51 2.15
N GLU A 159 -12.94 -5.46 3.20
CA GLU A 159 -13.16 -4.60 4.35
C GLU A 159 -12.02 -3.61 4.50
N ARG A 160 -12.34 -2.34 4.79
CA ARG A 160 -11.37 -1.35 5.26
C ARG A 160 -11.61 -1.13 6.75
N VAL A 161 -10.59 -1.39 7.56
CA VAL A 161 -10.63 -1.22 9.01
C VAL A 161 -9.66 -0.10 9.39
N VAL A 162 -10.16 0.92 10.06
CA VAL A 162 -9.32 2.02 10.57
C VAL A 162 -8.75 1.59 11.93
N ARG A 163 -7.42 1.60 12.07
CA ARG A 163 -6.68 1.12 13.25
C ARG A 163 -5.73 2.17 13.81
N HIS A 164 -6.25 3.38 14.04
CA HIS A 164 -5.49 4.47 14.69
C HIS A 164 -5.22 4.19 16.18
N ASP A 165 -5.87 3.19 16.77
CA ASP A 165 -5.64 2.71 18.13
C ASP A 165 -4.26 2.06 18.34
N LEU A 166 -3.62 1.62 17.25
CA LEU A 166 -2.27 1.03 17.30
C LEU A 166 -1.16 2.08 17.37
N HIS A 167 -1.51 3.36 17.26
CA HIS A 167 -0.55 4.44 17.38
C HIS A 167 -0.10 4.53 18.84
N VAL A 168 1.09 4.00 19.15
CA VAL A 168 1.69 4.18 20.47
C VAL A 168 2.20 5.62 20.50
N PRO A 169 1.63 6.53 21.32
CA PRO A 169 2.18 7.87 21.43
C PRO A 169 3.63 7.75 21.89
N HIS A 170 4.56 8.35 21.15
CA HIS A 170 5.91 8.57 21.64
C HIS A 170 5.79 9.32 22.97
N ARG A 171 5.97 8.61 24.09
CA ARG A 171 6.26 9.27 25.36
C ARG A 171 7.55 10.03 25.12
N HIS A 172 7.46 11.35 25.06
CA HIS A 172 8.62 12.20 25.27
C HIS A 172 9.28 11.72 26.57
N HIS A 173 10.45 11.10 26.47
CA HIS A 173 11.37 11.01 27.59
C HIS A 173 11.86 12.44 27.85
N THR A 174 11.04 13.23 28.55
CA THR A 174 11.55 14.38 29.30
C THR A 174 12.36 13.80 30.45
N GLY A 175 13.68 14.02 30.36
CA GLY A 175 14.65 13.45 31.27
C GLY A 175 14.39 13.82 32.72
N GLN A 176 14.48 12.81 33.58
CA GLN A 176 15.15 12.92 34.87
C GLN A 176 15.55 11.49 35.28
N PRO A 177 16.84 11.19 35.50
CA PRO A 177 17.21 9.93 36.11
C PRO A 177 16.64 9.88 37.53
N PRO A 178 16.15 8.73 38.00
CA PRO A 178 15.67 8.59 39.37
C PRO A 178 16.84 8.81 40.34
N THR A 179 16.73 9.85 41.17
CA THR A 179 17.51 9.94 42.41
C THR A 179 17.05 8.81 43.33
N LEU A 180 17.96 7.87 43.61
CA LEU A 180 17.77 6.85 44.63
C LEU A 180 17.88 7.49 46.03
N PRO A 181 17.10 7.00 47.01
CA PRO A 181 17.25 7.36 48.42
C PRO A 181 18.53 6.77 49.04
#